data_AF-A0AAE6X668-F1
#
_entry.id   AF-A0AAE6X668-F1
#
_cell.length_a   1.000
_cell.length_b   1.000
_cell.length_c   1.000
_cell.angle_alpha   90.00
_cell.angle_beta   90.00
_cell.angle_gamma   90.00
#
_symmetry.space_group_name_H-M   'P 1'
#
loop_
_entity.id
_entity.type
_entity.pdbx_description
1 polymer ?
#
loop_
_entity_poly.entity_id
_entity_poly.type
_entity_poly.pdbx_seq_one_letter_code
_entity_poly.pdbx_strand_id
1 'polypeptide(L)' 'MKKSEKSTHYAHQRGEIQESAMKALVTDKLFRSRVERNRKGKGSYQRNAKHRKGYANGENPFKSIQVNISKWVFLC' A
#
# COMPACT_ATOMS: atom_id res chain seq x y z
N MET A 1 -14.13 -24.52 25.62
CA MET A 1 -13.83 -23.12 25.98
C MET A 1 -14.42 -22.21 24.90
N LYS A 2 -15.43 -21.40 25.22
CA LYS A 2 -16.07 -20.46 24.27
C LYS A 2 -15.18 -19.21 24.18
N LYS A 3 -14.66 -18.90 23.00
CA LYS A 3 -13.86 -17.69 22.74
C LYS A 3 -14.83 -16.50 22.62
N SER A 4 -14.72 -15.49 23.48
CA SER A 4 -15.53 -14.28 23.37
C SER A 4 -15.09 -13.49 22.13
N GLU A 5 -15.98 -13.32 21.16
CA GLU A 5 -15.75 -12.49 19.99
C GLU A 5 -15.77 -11.02 20.41
N LYS A 6 -14.62 -10.34 20.26
CA LYS A 6 -14.54 -8.89 20.47
C LYS A 6 -14.91 -8.22 19.16
N SER A 7 -16.13 -7.71 19.05
CA SER A 7 -16.55 -6.89 17.92
C SER A 7 -15.90 -5.50 18.00
N THR A 8 -14.79 -5.30 17.28
CA THR A 8 -14.20 -3.96 17.11
C THR A 8 -15.07 -3.14 16.16
N HIS A 9 -15.85 -2.19 16.68
CA HIS A 9 -16.68 -1.31 15.87
C HIS A 9 -15.88 -0.12 15.33
N TYR A 10 -16.06 0.20 14.04
CA TYR A 10 -15.44 1.36 13.42
C TYR A 10 -16.28 2.63 13.64
N ALA A 11 -15.70 3.66 14.24
CA ALA A 11 -16.34 4.95 14.43
C ALA A 11 -16.24 5.81 13.15
N HIS A 12 -17.32 5.85 12.38
CA HIS A 12 -17.43 6.64 11.15
C HIS A 12 -17.77 8.11 11.44
N GLN A 13 -17.37 9.01 10.55
CA GLN A 13 -17.51 10.48 10.76
C GLN A 13 -18.76 11.10 10.11
N ARG A 14 -19.70 10.27 9.62
CA ARG A 14 -20.87 10.71 8.85
C ARG A 14 -22.10 11.09 9.70
N GLY A 15 -22.01 10.97 11.03
CA GLY A 15 -23.17 11.12 11.91
C GLY A 15 -24.12 9.93 11.81
N GLU A 16 -25.40 10.16 12.08
CA GLU A 16 -26.43 9.13 11.96
C GLU A 16 -26.76 8.83 10.49
N ILE A 17 -26.70 7.55 10.10
CA ILE A 17 -26.93 7.13 8.73
C ILE A 17 -28.42 6.82 8.54
N GLN A 18 -29.12 7.62 7.71
CA GLN A 18 -30.57 7.51 7.54
C GLN A 18 -31.01 6.50 6.47
N GLU A 19 -30.36 6.50 5.29
CA GLU A 19 -30.82 5.68 4.15
C GLU A 19 -29.99 4.40 3.96
N SER A 20 -28.67 4.53 3.74
CA SER A 20 -27.81 3.38 3.40
C SER A 20 -26.45 3.44 4.08
N ALA A 21 -26.17 2.41 4.89
CA ALA A 21 -24.88 2.21 5.54
C ALA A 21 -23.72 2.09 4.55
N MET A 22 -23.91 1.34 3.47
CA MET A 22 -22.83 1.07 2.49
C MET A 22 -22.46 2.34 1.71
N LYS A 23 -23.43 3.11 1.24
CA LYS A 23 -23.17 4.38 0.53
C LYS A 23 -22.42 5.37 1.42
N ALA A 24 -22.82 5.47 2.69
CA ALA A 24 -22.15 6.33 3.67
C ALA A 24 -20.71 5.89 3.93
N LEU A 25 -20.47 4.58 4.05
CA LEU A 25 -19.13 4.05 4.28
C LEU A 25 -18.22 4.22 3.06
N VAL A 26 -18.67 3.90 1.85
CA VAL A 26 -17.84 4.01 0.62
C VAL A 26 -17.29 5.43 0.42
N THR A 27 -18.04 6.44 0.83
CA THR A 27 -17.60 7.84 0.73
C THR A 27 -16.85 8.34 1.97
N ASP A 28 -16.70 7.52 3.01
CA ASP A 28 -15.96 7.84 4.22
C ASP A 28 -14.44 7.70 4.03
N LYS A 29 -13.65 8.31 4.92
CA LYS A 29 -12.18 8.26 4.89
C LYS A 29 -11.62 6.85 4.96
N LEU A 30 -12.39 5.91 5.51
CA LEU A 30 -12.04 4.50 5.54
C LEU A 30 -11.73 3.95 4.13
N PHE A 31 -12.56 4.32 3.15
CA PHE A 31 -12.51 3.82 1.77
C PHE A 31 -11.96 4.83 0.77
N ARG A 32 -11.04 5.69 1.22
CA ARG A 32 -10.33 6.62 0.33
C ARG A 32 -9.41 5.86 -0.64
N SER A 33 -9.19 6.46 -1.82
CA SER A 33 -8.21 5.96 -2.79
C SER A 33 -6.78 6.01 -2.24
N ARG A 34 -6.03 4.91 -2.41
CA ARG A 34 -4.63 4.82 -1.96
C ARG A 34 -3.66 4.96 -3.11
N VAL A 35 -2.77 5.94 -3.00
CA VAL A 35 -1.64 6.11 -3.90
C VAL A 35 -0.41 5.51 -3.23
N GLU A 36 0.13 4.46 -3.84
CA GLU A 36 1.40 3.89 -3.44
C GLU A 36 2.55 4.76 -3.96
N ARG A 37 3.61 4.91 -3.16
CA ARG A 37 4.80 5.61 -3.64
C ARG A 37 5.57 4.71 -4.59
N ASN A 38 5.78 5.20 -5.80
CA ASN A 38 6.61 4.53 -6.79
C ASN A 38 8.07 4.47 -6.31
N ARG A 39 8.76 3.41 -6.70
CA ARG A 39 10.20 3.23 -6.41
C ARG A 39 11.08 4.04 -7.37
N LYS A 40 10.62 4.29 -8.59
CA LYS A 40 11.34 5.01 -9.65
C LYS A 40 10.42 5.98 -10.38
N GLY A 41 10.96 7.13 -10.81
CA GLY A 41 10.26 8.12 -11.62
C GLY A 41 9.87 9.39 -10.84
N LYS A 42 8.82 10.08 -11.29
CA LYS A 42 8.34 11.30 -10.63
C LYS A 42 7.85 10.99 -9.22
N GLY A 43 8.35 11.73 -8.22
CA GLY A 43 7.95 11.57 -6.82
C GLY A 43 8.61 10.40 -6.09
N SER A 44 9.57 9.69 -6.71
CA SER A 44 10.23 8.54 -6.08
C SER A 44 11.46 8.89 -5.23
N TYR A 45 11.90 10.16 -5.24
CA TYR A 45 13.08 10.58 -4.47
C TYR A 45 12.80 10.54 -2.96
N GLN A 46 13.68 9.87 -2.22
CA GLN A 46 13.63 9.77 -0.76
C GLN A 46 14.95 10.26 -0.20
N ARG A 47 14.91 11.30 0.65
CA ARG A 47 16.12 11.88 1.28
C ARG A 47 16.88 10.86 2.13
N ASN A 48 16.13 10.01 2.86
CA ASN A 48 16.69 8.98 3.71
C ASN A 48 16.13 7.62 3.28
N ALA A 49 17.02 6.73 2.80
CA ALA A 49 16.65 5.36 2.47
C ALA A 49 16.46 4.52 3.76
N LYS A 50 15.58 3.51 3.70
CA LYS A 50 15.32 2.58 4.82
C LYS A 50 16.59 1.92 5.36
N HIS A 51 17.53 1.57 4.48
CA HIS A 51 18.84 1.01 4.84
C HIS A 51 19.95 1.81 4.17
N ARG A 52 20.62 2.68 4.95
CA ARG A 52 21.69 3.58 4.45
C ARG A 52 22.94 2.83 3.97
N LYS A 53 23.12 1.56 4.37
CA LYS A 53 24.32 0.75 4.09
C LYS A 53 24.29 -0.02 2.76
N GLY A 54 23.13 -0.18 2.11
CA GLY A 54 23.00 -1.02 0.90
C GLY A 54 23.78 -0.50 -0.33
N TYR A 55 23.98 0.81 -0.42
CA TYR A 55 24.77 1.41 -1.50
C TYR A 55 26.29 1.21 -1.36
N ALA A 56 26.79 0.87 -0.16
CA ALA A 56 28.20 0.54 0.05
C ALA A 56 28.55 -0.88 -0.46
N ASN A 57 27.54 -1.76 -0.56
CA ASN A 57 27.70 -3.16 -0.94
C ASN A 57 27.23 -3.45 -2.38
N GLY A 58 26.95 -2.43 -3.19
CA GLY A 58 26.51 -2.59 -4.59
C GLY A 58 25.12 -3.17 -4.78
N GLU A 59 24.34 -3.31 -3.71
CA GLU A 59 22.99 -3.87 -3.75
C GLU A 59 21.96 -2.75 -3.97
N ASN A 60 21.65 -2.52 -5.24
CA ASN A 60 20.65 -1.54 -5.64
C ASN A 60 19.26 -2.18 -5.50
N PRO A 61 18.32 -1.60 -4.74
CA PRO A 61 16.95 -2.10 -4.63
C PRO A 61 16.16 -1.99 -5.94
N PHE A 62 16.78 -1.58 -7.05
CA PHE A 62 16.20 -1.42 -8.38
C PHE A 62 16.50 -2.59 -9.34
N LYS A 63 17.43 -3.50 -9.00
CA LYS A 63 17.77 -4.65 -9.86
C LYS A 63 16.68 -5.73 -9.91
N SER A 64 15.90 -5.90 -8.83
CA SER A 64 14.93 -6.99 -8.72
C SER A 64 13.69 -6.86 -9.62
N ILE A 65 13.40 -5.68 -10.17
CA ILE A 65 12.26 -5.47 -11.08
C ILE A 65 12.67 -5.69 -12.55
N GLN A 66 13.90 -5.32 -12.94
CA GLN A 66 14.35 -5.49 -14.33
C GLN A 66 14.61 -6.95 -14.71
N VAL A 67 14.97 -7.82 -13.75
CA VAL A 67 15.22 -9.24 -13.99
C VAL A 67 13.95 -10.06 -14.30
N ASN A 68 12.75 -9.58 -13.93
CA ASN A 68 11.50 -10.30 -14.19
C ASN A 68 10.88 -9.98 -15.56
N ILE A 69 11.21 -8.84 -16.17
CA ILE A 69 10.68 -8.46 -17.49
C ILE A 69 11.55 -8.99 -18.62
N SER A 70 12.86 -9.09 -18.39
CA SER A 70 13.83 -9.58 -19.41
C SER A 70 13.91 -11.10 -19.51
N LYS A 71 13.38 -11.86 -18.53
CA LYS A 71 13.38 -13.34 -18.57
C LYS A 71 12.23 -13.94 -19.40
N TRP A 72 11.15 -13.20 -19.62
CA TRP A 72 10.00 -13.64 -20.43
C TRP A 72 10.14 -13.33 -21.93
N VAL A 73 11.01 -12.39 -22.30
CA VAL A 73 11.27 -12.03 -23.72
C VAL A 73 12.27 -13.00 -24.38
N PHE A 74 13.03 -13.76 -23.59
CA PHE A 74 14.03 -14.73 -24.07
C PHE A 74 13.57 -16.20 -23.98
N LEU A 75 12.27 -16.43 -23.73
CA LEU A 75 11.65 -17.76 -23.73
C LEU A 75 10.51 -17.81 -24.77
N CYS A 76 10.83 -17.38 -25.99
CA CYS A 76 10.13 -17.69 -27.24
C CYS A 76 11.19 -18.18 -28.24
#